data_AF-A0A9N9K9D7-F1
#
_entry.id   AF-A0A9N9K9D7-F1
#
_cell.length_a   1.000
_cell.length_b   1.000
_cell.length_c   1.000
_cell.angle_alpha   90.00
_cell.angle_beta   90.00
_cell.angle_gamma   90.00
#
_symmetry.space_group_name_H-M   'P 1'
#
loop_
_entity.id
_entity.type
_entity.pdbx_description
1 polymer ?
#
loop_
_entity_poly.entity_id
_entity_poly.type
_entity_poly.pdbx_seq_one_letter_code
_entity_poly.pdbx_strand_id
1 'polypeptide(L)' 'LKFRESVGSKCKSVIFFALDGLGRNIKIKETPNINNIIKNGSLCFEAKAILPTDSGQNWGSILYGIDRDKF' A
#
# COMPACT_ATOMS: atom_id res chain seq x y z
N LEU A 1 -6.07 -0.64 -40.58
CA LEU A 1 -6.12 -0.34 -39.13
C LEU A 1 -4.70 -0.13 -38.63
N LYS A 2 -4.35 1.07 -38.13
CA LYS A 2 -3.08 1.32 -37.44
C LYS A 2 -3.31 1.11 -35.95
N PHE A 3 -2.68 0.11 -35.36
CA PHE A 3 -2.57 0.02 -33.91
C PHE A 3 -1.64 1.16 -33.46
N ARG A 4 -2.17 2.11 -32.67
CA ARG A 4 -1.35 3.04 -31.90
C ARG A 4 -0.82 2.24 -30.72
N GLU A 5 0.48 2.00 -30.68
CA GLU A 5 1.14 1.67 -29.41
C GLU A 5 0.88 2.84 -28.45
N SER A 6 0.27 2.54 -27.30
CA SER A 6 0.26 3.49 -26.20
C SER A 6 1.71 3.60 -25.74
N VAL A 7 2.35 4.73 -26.01
CA VAL A 7 3.62 5.09 -25.39
C VAL A 7 3.40 4.98 -23.89
N GLY A 8 3.90 3.90 -23.28
CA GLY A 8 3.71 3.62 -21.87
C GLY A 8 4.12 4.86 -21.10
N SER A 9 3.20 5.42 -20.32
CA SER A 9 3.51 6.53 -19.43
C SER A 9 4.65 6.06 -18.54
N LYS A 10 5.86 6.56 -18.80
CA LYS A 10 7.03 6.28 -17.97
C LYS A 10 6.64 6.78 -16.59
N CYS A 11 6.45 5.87 -15.63
CA CYS A 11 6.04 6.23 -14.27
C CYS A 11 7.08 7.23 -13.73
N LYS A 12 6.71 8.51 -13.67
CA LYS A 12 7.65 9.59 -13.34
C LYS A 12 7.93 9.64 -11.84
N SER A 13 7.00 9.14 -11.02
CA SER A 13 7.05 9.25 -9.56
C SER A 13 6.16 8.21 -8.93
N VAL A 14 6.65 7.59 -7.84
CA VAL A 14 5.86 6.72 -6.96
C VAL A 14 5.61 7.48 -5.67
N ILE A 15 4.34 7.57 -5.26
CA ILE A 15 3.96 8.11 -3.97
C ILE A 15 3.67 6.95 -3.04
N PHE A 16 4.40 6.86 -1.94
CA PHE A 16 4.10 5.95 -0.84
C PHE A 16 3.35 6.72 0.24
N PHE A 17 2.11 6.32 0.51
CA PHE A 17 1.27 6.88 1.56
C PHE A 17 0.71 5.74 2.40
N ALA A 18 0.78 5.87 3.72
CA ALA A 18 0.30 4.85 4.64
C ALA A 18 -0.36 5.50 5.86
N LEU A 19 -1.32 4.78 6.42
CA LEU A 19 -2.14 5.20 7.55
C LEU A 19 -1.78 4.32 8.75
N ASP A 20 -1.12 4.90 9.77
CA ASP A 20 -0.75 4.17 10.98
C ASP A 20 -2.00 3.79 11.80
N GLY A 21 -1.99 2.61 12.43
CA GLY A 21 -3.06 2.17 13.31
C GLY A 21 -4.42 1.90 12.64
N LEU A 22 -4.48 1.79 11.30
CA LEU A 22 -5.74 1.64 10.56
C LEU A 22 -6.54 0.38 10.94
N GLY A 23 -5.84 -0.68 11.39
CA GLY A 23 -6.42 -1.93 11.84
C GLY A 23 -7.32 -2.61 10.78
N ARG A 24 -8.20 -3.52 11.23
CA ARG A 24 -9.13 -4.25 10.35
C ARG A 24 -10.39 -3.46 9.97
N ASN A 25 -10.54 -2.25 10.51
CA ASN A 25 -11.80 -1.50 10.49
C ASN A 25 -12.07 -0.76 9.18
N ILE A 26 -11.14 -0.78 8.22
CA ILE A 26 -11.34 -0.12 6.91
C ILE A 26 -12.52 -0.71 6.13
N LYS A 27 -12.91 -1.96 6.40
CA LYS A 27 -14.07 -2.59 5.77
C LYS A 27 -15.42 -2.06 6.27
N ILE A 28 -15.45 -1.39 7.42
CA ILE A 28 -16.68 -1.04 8.14
C ILE A 28 -17.10 0.42 7.88
N LYS A 29 -16.20 1.27 7.35
CA LYS A 29 -16.41 2.71 7.25
C LYS A 29 -16.45 3.21 5.81
N GLU A 30 -17.44 4.03 5.48
CA GLU A 30 -17.49 4.76 4.21
C GLU A 30 -16.37 5.82 4.18
N THR A 31 -15.44 5.64 3.23
CA THR A 31 -14.27 6.50 3.03
C THR A 31 -14.11 6.77 1.52
N PRO A 32 -14.93 7.66 0.94
CA PRO A 32 -15.19 7.70 -0.51
C PRO A 32 -13.92 7.74 -1.39
N ASN A 33 -12.89 8.47 -0.96
CA ASN A 33 -11.61 8.52 -1.67
C ASN A 33 -10.82 7.19 -1.57
N ILE A 34 -10.79 6.56 -0.39
CA ILE A 34 -10.12 5.26 -0.21
C ILE A 34 -10.92 4.16 -0.92
N ASN A 35 -12.25 4.17 -0.83
CA ASN A 35 -13.11 3.28 -1.60
C ASN A 35 -12.85 3.40 -3.12
N ASN A 36 -12.64 4.63 -3.63
CA ASN A 36 -12.33 4.84 -5.04
C ASN A 36 -10.94 4.30 -5.43
N ILE A 37 -9.94 4.44 -4.54
CA ILE A 37 -8.61 3.83 -4.73
C ILE A 37 -8.71 2.30 -4.75
N ILE A 38 -9.46 1.73 -3.81
CA ILE A 38 -9.70 0.29 -3.71
C ILE A 38 -10.40 -0.23 -4.97
N LYS A 39 -11.44 0.46 -5.45
CA LYS A 39 -12.24 0.04 -6.61
C LYS A 39 -11.47 0.07 -7.92
N ASN A 40 -10.58 1.05 -8.10
CA ASN A 40 -9.88 1.28 -9.38
C ASN A 40 -8.40 0.84 -9.34
N GLY A 41 -7.95 0.24 -8.24
CA GLY A 41 -6.57 -0.19 -8.03
C GLY A 41 -6.47 -1.68 -7.72
N SER A 42 -5.37 -2.07 -7.09
CA SER A 42 -5.16 -3.40 -6.53
C SER A 42 -5.22 -3.34 -5.00
N LEU A 43 -5.75 -4.40 -4.39
CA LEU A 43 -6.03 -4.42 -2.96
C LEU A 43 -5.58 -5.73 -2.31
N CYS A 44 -5.00 -5.60 -1.11
CA CYS A 44 -4.85 -6.69 -0.16
C CYS A 44 -5.54 -6.28 1.15
N PHE A 45 -6.56 -7.02 1.58
CA PHE A 45 -7.25 -6.75 2.85
C PHE A 45 -6.50 -7.28 4.08
N GLU A 46 -5.54 -8.18 3.86
CA GLU A 46 -4.80 -8.87 4.91
C GLU A 46 -3.30 -8.70 4.67
N ALA A 47 -2.75 -7.64 5.24
CA ALA A 47 -1.31 -7.49 5.38
C ALA A 47 -0.91 -7.90 6.80
N LYS A 48 0.14 -8.73 6.92
CA LYS A 48 0.67 -9.12 8.23
C LYS A 48 1.69 -8.08 8.68
N ALA A 49 1.47 -7.56 9.89
CA ALA A 49 2.48 -6.78 10.59
C ALA A 49 3.60 -7.70 11.10
N ILE A 50 4.80 -7.15 11.23
CA ILE A 50 5.90 -7.78 11.94
C ILE A 50 5.66 -7.67 13.45
N LEU A 51 6.13 -8.67 14.20
CA LEU A 51 6.05 -8.71 15.65
C LEU A 51 7.34 -8.17 16.29
N PRO A 52 7.24 -7.40 17.40
CA PRO A 52 6.03 -6.78 17.93
C PRO A 52 5.42 -5.77 16.94
N THR A 53 4.10 -5.57 17.01
CA THR A 53 3.36 -4.68 16.09
C THR A 53 3.57 -3.20 16.42
N ASP A 54 4.83 -2.79 16.60
CA ASP A 54 5.23 -1.42 16.87
C ASP A 54 5.37 -0.66 15.55
N SER A 55 4.88 0.58 15.52
CA SER A 55 4.89 1.43 14.33
C SER A 55 6.29 1.50 13.71
N GLY A 56 7.32 1.87 14.48
CA GLY A 56 8.68 2.08 13.95
C GLY A 56 9.28 0.86 13.26
N GLN A 57 9.10 -0.33 13.83
CA GLN A 57 9.61 -1.58 13.26
C GLN A 57 8.85 -1.97 11.99
N ASN A 58 7.53 -1.78 11.97
CA ASN A 58 6.71 -2.05 10.80
C ASN A 58 7.02 -1.06 9.65
N TRP A 59 7.20 0.23 9.95
CA TRP A 59 7.63 1.23 8.98
C TRP A 59 9.00 0.88 8.37
N GLY A 60 9.98 0.53 9.21
CA GLY A 60 11.30 0.08 8.75
C GLY A 60 11.20 -1.13 7.84
N SER A 61 10.44 -2.16 8.24
CA SER A 61 10.29 -3.35 7.41
C SER A 61 9.64 -3.09 6.06
N ILE A 62 8.61 -2.25 5.98
CA ILE A 62 7.96 -1.92 4.71
C ILE A 62 8.92 -1.21 3.74
N LEU A 63 9.76 -0.31 4.26
CA LEU A 63 10.67 0.48 3.41
C LEU A 63 11.94 -0.27 3.01
N TYR A 64 12.46 -1.12 3.90
CA TYR A 64 13.72 -1.83 3.67
C TYR A 64 13.54 -3.30 3.26
N GLY A 65 12.33 -3.86 3.38
CA GLY A 65 12.04 -5.25 3.01
C GLY A 65 12.72 -6.30 3.88
N ILE A 66 13.17 -5.93 5.09
CA ILE A 66 13.82 -6.85 6.03
C ILE A 66 13.01 -6.99 7.31
N ASP A 67 13.14 -8.18 7.92
CA ASP A 67 12.56 -8.46 9.23
C ASP A 67 13.38 -7.77 10.32
N ARG A 68 12.77 -7.52 11.48
CA ARG A 68 13.40 -6.88 12.64
C ARG A 68 14.72 -7.57 13.00
N ASP A 69 14.76 -8.91 12.96
CA ASP A 69 15.91 -9.71 13.39
C ASP A 69 17.15 -9.56 12.49
N LYS A 70 17.04 -8.78 11.40
CA LYS A 70 18.13 -8.51 10.46
C LYS A 70 18.63 -7.06 10.48
N PHE A 71 18.14 -6.25 11.42
CA PHE A 71 18.62 -4.89 11.70
C PHE A 71 19.58 -4.84 12.88
#